data_AF-A0A0L6UB34-F1
#
_entry.id   AF-A0A0L6UB34-F1
#
_cell.length_a   1.000
_cell.length_b   1.000
_cell.length_c   1.000
_cell.angle_alpha   90.00
_cell.angle_beta   90.00
_cell.angle_gamma   90.00
#
_symmetry.space_group_name_H-M   'P 1'
#
loop_
_entity.id
_entity.type
_entity.pdbx_description
1 polymer ?
#
loop_
_entity_poly.entity_id
_entity_poly.type
_entity_poly.pdbx_seq_one_letter_code
_entity_poly.pdbx_strand_id
1 'polypeptide(L)'
;MVELNNKSLKLLRNSAMLLFESITKNSFSTHAHQTFIKTQEKIKKDHLAKQPFLFFTQDSWTTPNFTAMMTDTVHYIEKDSFMKQFHTFMWP
;
A
#
# COMPACT_ATOMS: atom_id res chain seq x y z
N MET A 1 -22.93 -41.58 15.96
CA MET A 1 -22.15 -40.78 16.93
C MET A 1 -20.79 -40.34 16.36
N VAL A 2 -20.01 -41.24 15.73
CA VAL A 2 -18.70 -40.92 15.10
C VAL A 2 -18.78 -39.88 13.96
N GLU A 3 -19.80 -39.99 13.11
CA GLU A 3 -19.96 -39.13 11.93
C GLU A 3 -20.29 -37.66 12.26
N LEU A 4 -21.10 -37.45 13.30
CA LEU A 4 -21.38 -36.11 13.86
C LEU A 4 -20.12 -35.44 14.40
N ASN A 5 -19.23 -36.22 15.03
CA ASN A 5 -17.97 -35.70 15.57
C ASN A 5 -17.01 -35.25 14.45
N ASN A 6 -16.93 -36.02 13.36
CA ASN A 6 -16.11 -35.67 12.20
C ASN A 6 -16.59 -34.38 11.50
N LYS A 7 -17.91 -34.19 11.40
CA LYS A 7 -18.49 -32.96 10.86
C LYS A 7 -18.16 -31.75 11.73
N SER A 8 -18.30 -31.89 13.04
CA SER A 8 -17.95 -30.83 14.01
C SER A 8 -16.47 -30.45 13.95
N LEU A 9 -15.58 -31.43 13.86
CA LEU A 9 -14.13 -31.19 13.72
C LEU A 9 -13.79 -30.46 12.41
N LYS A 10 -14.46 -30.81 11.31
CA LYS A 10 -14.28 -30.13 10.02
C LYS A 10 -14.73 -28.66 10.08
N LEU A 11 -15.87 -28.41 10.70
CA LEU A 11 -16.39 -27.03 10.87
C LEU A 11 -15.45 -26.19 11.74
N LEU A 12 -14.98 -26.74 12.86
CA LEU A 12 -14.03 -26.06 13.75
C LEU A 12 -12.74 -25.68 13.01
N ARG A 13 -12.17 -26.62 12.25
CA ARG A 13 -10.96 -26.37 11.45
C ARG A 13 -11.18 -25.25 10.42
N ASN A 14 -12.29 -25.29 9.70
CA ASN A 14 -12.60 -24.28 8.69
C ASN A 14 -12.76 -22.89 9.31
N SER A 15 -13.48 -22.79 10.43
CA SER A 15 -13.64 -21.53 11.17
C SER A 15 -12.30 -20.99 11.68
N ALA A 16 -11.43 -21.87 12.21
CA ALA A 16 -10.10 -21.47 12.64
C ALA A 16 -9.24 -20.94 11.48
N MET A 17 -9.33 -21.56 10.30
CA MET A 17 -8.60 -21.13 9.11
C MET A 17 -9.09 -19.77 8.60
N LEU A 18 -10.41 -19.57 8.53
CA LEU A 18 -11.00 -18.27 8.16
C LEU A 18 -10.59 -17.15 9.13
N LEU A 19 -10.58 -17.44 10.43
CA LEU A 19 -10.13 -16.49 11.43
C LEU A 19 -8.64 -16.16 11.26
N PHE A 20 -7.80 -17.18 11.04
CA PHE A 20 -6.37 -17.00 10.79
C PHE A 20 -6.10 -16.15 9.54
N GLU A 21 -6.81 -16.42 8.44
CA GLU A 21 -6.71 -15.64 7.21
C GLU A 21 -7.13 -14.19 7.43
N SER A 22 -8.24 -13.97 8.14
CA SER A 22 -8.73 -12.62 8.45
C SER A 22 -7.75 -11.83 9.32
N ILE A 23 -7.23 -12.44 10.39
CA ILE A 23 -6.25 -11.81 11.29
C ILE A 23 -4.96 -11.50 10.55
N THR A 24 -4.47 -12.46 9.76
CA THR A 24 -3.25 -12.32 8.97
C THR A 24 -3.39 -11.18 7.97
N LYS A 25 -4.48 -11.16 7.19
CA LYS A 25 -4.76 -10.11 6.22
C LYS A 25 -4.85 -8.73 6.88
N ASN A 26 -5.56 -8.62 8.01
CA ASN A 26 -5.68 -7.36 8.72
C ASN A 26 -4.34 -6.87 9.28
N SER A 27 -3.53 -7.80 9.80
CA SER A 27 -2.20 -7.49 10.32
C SER A 27 -1.26 -7.00 9.22
N PHE A 28 -1.24 -7.68 8.07
CA PHE A 28 -0.46 -7.24 6.92
C PHE A 28 -0.93 -5.89 6.39
N SER A 29 -2.25 -5.68 6.27
CA SER A 29 -2.82 -4.40 5.83
C SER A 29 -2.42 -3.27 6.77
N THR A 30 -2.54 -3.49 8.08
CA THR A 30 -2.18 -2.50 9.11
C THR A 30 -0.68 -2.19 9.05
N HIS A 31 0.16 -3.21 8.97
CA HIS A 31 1.61 -3.04 8.90
C HIS A 31 2.06 -2.32 7.63
N ALA A 32 1.51 -2.70 6.47
CA ALA A 32 1.78 -2.05 5.20
C ALA A 32 1.36 -0.58 5.23
N HIS A 33 0.17 -0.28 5.75
CA HIS A 33 -0.32 1.09 5.88
C HIS A 33 0.57 1.96 6.78
N GLN A 34 0.93 1.45 7.96
CA GLN A 34 1.84 2.17 8.87
C GLN A 34 3.22 2.38 8.25
N THR A 35 3.76 1.37 7.57
CA THR A 35 5.05 1.47 6.89
C THR A 35 4.99 2.48 5.75
N PHE A 36 3.91 2.50 4.98
CA PHE A 36 3.67 3.49 3.94
C PHE A 36 3.66 4.91 4.50
N ILE A 37 2.86 5.18 5.55
CA ILE A 37 2.80 6.51 6.18
C ILE A 37 4.18 6.96 6.66
N LYS A 38 4.87 6.12 7.44
CA LYS A 38 6.20 6.44 7.96
C LYS A 38 7.22 6.71 6.84
N THR A 39 7.12 5.95 5.75
CA THR A 39 8.00 6.13 4.58
C THR A 39 7.70 7.45 3.88
N GLN A 40 6.43 7.80 3.70
CA GLN A 40 6.01 9.08 3.11
C GLN A 40 6.47 10.27 3.95
N GLU A 41 6.28 10.22 5.27
CA GLU A 41 6.76 11.26 6.20
C GLU A 41 8.28 11.42 6.13
N LYS A 42 9.01 10.30 6.11
CA LYS A 42 10.46 10.30 6.00
C LYS A 42 10.92 10.91 4.67
N ILE A 43 10.32 10.53 3.54
CA ILE A 43 10.64 11.09 2.23
C ILE A 43 10.42 12.61 2.21
N LYS A 44 9.28 13.07 2.72
CA LYS A 44 8.95 14.49 2.80
C LYS A 44 9.98 15.26 3.63
N LYS A 45 10.30 14.78 4.84
CA LYS A 45 11.21 15.45 5.77
C LYS A 45 12.67 15.40 5.29
N ASP A 46 13.13 14.23 4.86
CA ASP A 46 14.55 13.99 4.63
C ASP A 46 15.00 14.38 3.22
N HIS A 47 14.09 14.40 2.25
CA HIS A 47 14.39 14.70 0.85
C HIS A 47 13.67 15.95 0.37
N LEU A 48 12.33 15.95 0.32
CA LEU A 48 11.56 16.99 -0.38
C LEU A 48 11.66 18.36 0.28
N ALA A 49 11.54 18.43 1.61
CA ALA A 49 11.59 19.70 2.36
C ALA A 49 12.95 20.43 2.27
N LYS A 50 14.00 19.72 1.83
CA LYS A 50 15.35 20.27 1.68
C LYS A 50 15.63 20.78 0.26
N GLN A 51 14.71 20.53 -0.68
CA GLN A 51 14.91 20.93 -2.07
C GLN A 51 14.45 22.36 -2.29
N PRO A 52 15.23 23.20 -3.00
CA PRO A 52 14.82 24.55 -3.34
C PRO A 52 13.71 24.58 -4.39
N PHE A 53 13.65 23.54 -5.24
CA PHE A 53 12.66 23.41 -6.32
C PHE A 53 12.17 21.97 -6.40
N LEU A 54 10.85 21.82 -6.61
CA LEU A 54 10.18 20.56 -6.85
C LEU A 54 9.35 20.70 -8.13
N PHE A 55 9.41 19.69 -8.99
CA PHE A 55 8.57 19.60 -10.19
C PHE A 55 7.59 18.45 -10.02
N PHE A 56 6.35 18.65 -10.45
CA PHE A 56 5.31 17.64 -10.33
C PHE A 56 4.82 17.26 -11.73
N THR A 57 4.71 15.97 -12.00
CA THR A 57 4.01 15.44 -13.16
C THR A 57 2.85 14.59 -12.68
N GLN A 58 1.74 14.67 -13.41
CA GLN A 58 0.53 13.92 -13.09
C GLN A 58 0.18 13.08 -14.31
N ASP A 59 0.11 11.78 -14.10
CA ASP A 59 -0.28 10.81 -15.12
C ASP A 59 -1.64 10.25 -14.75
N SER A 60 -2.60 10.36 -15.68
CA SER A 60 -3.92 9.78 -15.53
C SER A 60 -4.21 8.80 -16.66
N TRP A 61 -4.78 7.65 -16.31
CA TRP A 61 -5.22 6.68 -17.29
C TRP A 61 -6.55 6.05 -16.90
N THR A 62 -7.30 5.65 -17.91
CA THR A 62 -8.53 4.90 -17.76
C THR A 62 -8.33 3.52 -18.36
N THR A 63 -8.92 2.50 -17.73
CA THR A 63 -8.97 1.15 -18.32
C THR A 63 -10.41 0.65 -18.26
N PRO A 64 -10.87 -0.16 -19.24
CA PRO A 64 -12.20 -0.75 -19.18
C PRO A 64 -12.37 -1.56 -17.90
N ASN A 65 -13.46 -1.31 -17.15
CA ASN A 65 -13.81 -1.95 -15.88
C ASN A 65 -12.98 -1.56 -14.64
N PHE A 66 -12.19 -0.49 -14.71
CA PHE A 66 -11.54 0.07 -13.52
C PHE A 66 -11.89 1.54 -13.34
N THR A 67 -11.86 1.99 -12.08
CA THR A 67 -11.85 3.40 -11.74
C THR A 67 -10.65 4.08 -12.40
N ALA A 68 -10.85 5.30 -12.91
CA ALA A 68 -9.75 6.12 -13.43
C ALA A 68 -8.62 6.21 -12.39
N MET A 69 -7.39 5.96 -12.83
CA MET A 69 -6.22 5.99 -11.97
C MET A 69 -5.44 7.26 -12.22
N MET A 70 -4.90 7.83 -11.15
CA MET A 70 -4.09 9.04 -11.18
C MET A 70 -2.86 8.86 -10.29
N THR A 71 -1.70 9.17 -10.85
CA THR A 71 -0.42 9.07 -10.16
C THR A 71 0.29 10.40 -10.25
N ASP A 72 0.72 10.91 -9.10
CA ASP A 72 1.56 12.09 -9.03
C ASP A 72 3.01 11.65 -8.86
N THR A 73 3.91 12.25 -9.63
CA THR A 73 5.35 12.04 -9.50
C THR A 73 6.01 13.37 -9.17
N VAL A 74 6.76 13.40 -8.08
CA VAL A 74 7.59 14.56 -7.71
C VAL A 74 9.02 14.32 -8.15
N HIS A 75 9.60 15.30 -8.83
CA HIS A 75 10.97 15.31 -9.34
C HIS A 75 11.76 16.43 -8.67
N TYR A 76 13.04 16.19 -8.40
CA TYR A 76 13.96 17.21 -7.95
C TYR A 76 15.39 16.90 -8.40
N ILE A 77 16.21 17.95 -8.49
CA ILE A 77 17.62 17.83 -8.85
C ILE A 77 18.44 17.70 -7.56
N GLU A 78 19.15 16.58 -7.43
CA GLU A 78 20.13 16.42 -6.36
C GLU A 78 21.41 17.20 -6.70
N LYS A 79 22.22 17.54 -5.68
CA LYS A 79 23.43 18.38 -5.81
C LYS A 79 24.38 17.98 -6.95
N ASP A 80 24.39 16.71 -7.32
CA ASP A 80 25.24 16.14 -8.36
C ASP A 80 24.60 16.17 -9.77
N SER A 81 23.55 16.99 -9.96
CA SER A 81 22.78 17.15 -11.22
C SER A 81 22.01 15.92 -11.68
N PHE A 82 21.85 14.91 -10.81
CA PHE A 82 20.95 13.78 -11.06
C PHE A 82 19.51 14.11 -10.66
N MET A 83 18.57 13.83 -11.56
CA MET A 83 17.14 13.89 -11.27
C MET A 83 16.74 12.69 -10.40
N LYS A 84 16.12 12.97 -9.26
CA LYS A 84 15.45 11.96 -8.42
C LYS A 84 13.95 12.14 -8.51
N GLN A 85 13.24 11.02 -8.46
CA GLN A 85 11.78 11.01 -8.53
C GLN A 85 11.16 10.15 -7.43
N PHE A 86 9.99 10.57 -6.95
CA PHE A 86 9.15 9.78 -6.06
C PHE A 86 7.73 9.73 -6.61
N HIS A 87 7.17 8.52 -6.72
CA HIS A 87 5.79 8.31 -7.13
C HIS A 87 4.88 8.25 -5.90
N THR A 88 3.75 8.93 -5.98
CA THR A 88 2.67 8.83 -5.01
C THR A 88 1.41 8.45 -5.75
N PHE A 89 0.88 7.27 -5.46
CA PHE A 89 -0.43 6.87 -5.96
C PHE A 89 -1.49 7.60 -5.15
N MET A 90 -2.34 8.36 -5.82
CA MET A 90 -3.55 8.89 -5.22
C MET A 90 -4.66 7.89 -5.54
N TRP A 91 -5.01 7.04 -4.59
CA TRP A 91 -6.24 6.27 -4.69
C TRP A 91 -7.41 7.22 -4.43
N PRO A 92 -8.46 7.22 -5.28
CA PRO A 92 -9.71 7.91 -4.98
C PRO A 92 -10.42 7.30 -3.77
#